data_AF-A0A7K4GXE3-F1
#
_entry.id   AF-A0A7K4GXE3-F1
#
_cell.length_a   1.000
_cell.length_b   1.000
_cell.length_c   1.000
_cell.angle_alpha   90.00
_cell.angle_beta   90.00
_cell.angle_gamma   90.00
#
_symmetry.space_group_name_H-M   'P 1'
#
loop_
_entity.id
_entity.type
_entity.pdbx_description
1 polymer ?
#
loop_
_entity_poly.entity_id
_entity_poly.type
_entity_poly.pdbx_seq_one_letter_code
_entity_poly.pdbx_strand_id
1 'polypeptide(L)'
;MDTGSDFIRPEFLNILFFQQKNLVIFPYVDMKHLHALEIFTAGHNVVDLESTALNNLKEIIEFESSNSYAQNPTLFFISNTGKEQLQQIMELDGIRCIINSNENFSDLANGSKFIFFNKKHGQFINYEANDEELVFENELISHSENKELLQEQIQKIKIAASRIFRELNQSGNLQNLPQILNDYEKKYWNSILNFTGNYYDIVIPDIKISDLKVKPQKALKDFSDEYEVLISTNKPIGKEFIQLIHEYRSKKVNPQHLELEELYNPLRLYNYLRNHHWKQGIPQDFISSWTRMEISGYNLTDTDQEEFNLIIEKLKLPQNSVTIVASRQGLESKEQPMKLDIPDTIPSLSTDWNQFEQWLMNRIDNLEDIIDNSLNTSPEKVINSTFSEITSFIYSEISDLNHMLSPYRKESMSALQPQNNHDILNQKEKILLVDTTNILNLDKNEKGELKISNIAKVHDAVLVLGYIPKMWADASMRHHVDNKKQYEKLLDRKIIHQTPAGTKADIWVLKIAKQKNYKFLANDLYKEYRKEFGKEWISMNRLTCVYDEGDFIILEK
;
A
#
# COMPACT_ATOMS: atom_id res chain seq x y z
N MET A 1 -36.70 21.35 6.95
CA MET A 1 -36.29 20.17 6.17
C MET A 1 -35.09 19.61 6.89
N ASP A 2 -35.07 18.31 7.17
CA ASP A 2 -33.93 17.72 7.87
C ASP A 2 -32.71 17.80 6.96
N THR A 3 -31.57 18.08 7.57
CA THR A 3 -30.26 17.91 6.95
C THR A 3 -29.59 16.76 7.68
N GLY A 4 -28.95 15.82 6.99
CA GLY A 4 -28.28 14.70 7.68
C GLY A 4 -27.27 15.14 8.75
N SER A 5 -26.78 16.39 8.68
CA SER A 5 -25.99 17.05 9.73
C SER A 5 -26.69 17.18 11.08
N ASP A 6 -28.03 17.27 11.11
CA ASP A 6 -28.80 17.43 12.35
C ASP A 6 -28.64 16.25 13.31
N PHE A 7 -28.20 15.10 12.81
CA PHE A 7 -27.95 13.88 13.57
C PHE A 7 -26.49 13.70 13.97
N ILE A 8 -25.58 14.55 13.48
CA ILE A 8 -24.16 14.53 13.87
C ILE A 8 -24.02 15.29 15.19
N ARG A 9 -24.39 14.63 16.30
CA ARG A 9 -24.30 15.20 17.64
C ARG A 9 -23.53 14.27 18.59
N PRO A 10 -22.92 14.81 19.65
CA PRO A 10 -22.16 14.04 20.64
C PRO A 10 -22.96 12.89 21.24
N GLU A 11 -24.26 13.08 21.49
CA GLU A 11 -25.15 12.08 22.06
C GLU A 11 -25.29 10.87 21.13
N PHE A 12 -25.50 11.10 19.82
CA PHE A 12 -25.59 10.02 18.84
C PHE A 12 -24.27 9.28 18.69
N LEU A 13 -23.14 10.00 18.71
CA LEU A 13 -21.81 9.39 18.71
C LEU A 13 -21.61 8.51 19.94
N ASN A 14 -21.94 9.01 21.14
CA ASN A 14 -21.80 8.23 22.37
C ASN A 14 -22.67 6.97 22.34
N ILE A 15 -23.96 7.09 22.00
CA ILE A 15 -24.90 5.96 21.97
C ILE A 15 -24.47 4.90 20.95
N LEU A 16 -24.19 5.32 19.72
CA LEU A 16 -23.96 4.38 18.61
C LEU A 16 -22.54 3.82 18.61
N PHE A 17 -21.54 4.67 18.84
CA PHE A 17 -20.13 4.30 18.77
C PHE A 17 -19.55 3.92 20.14
N PHE A 18 -19.63 4.74 21.19
CA PHE A 18 -18.95 4.39 22.45
C PHE A 18 -19.70 3.34 23.29
N GLN A 19 -21.01 3.50 23.45
CA GLN A 19 -21.86 2.62 24.26
C GLN A 19 -22.36 1.39 23.50
N GLN A 20 -22.23 1.38 22.17
CA GLN A 20 -22.65 0.26 21.35
C GLN A 20 -24.15 -0.12 21.57
N LYS A 21 -25.02 0.88 21.75
CA LYS A 21 -26.47 0.70 21.97
C LYS A 21 -27.28 0.76 20.67
N ASN A 22 -28.55 0.34 20.77
CA ASN A 22 -29.54 0.45 19.70
C ASN A 22 -30.27 1.79 19.78
N LEU A 23 -30.68 2.31 18.63
CA LEU A 23 -31.33 3.61 18.54
C LEU A 23 -32.68 3.48 17.83
N VAL A 24 -33.71 4.09 18.39
CA VAL A 24 -35.05 4.19 17.81
C VAL A 24 -35.37 5.66 17.59
N ILE A 25 -35.61 6.05 16.35
CA ILE A 25 -35.92 7.43 15.95
C ILE A 25 -37.37 7.51 15.46
N PHE A 26 -38.12 8.45 16.02
CA PHE A 26 -39.48 8.76 15.58
C PHE A 26 -39.83 10.23 15.84
N PRO A 27 -40.77 10.83 15.10
CA PRO A 27 -41.41 10.31 13.89
C PRO A 27 -40.41 10.21 12.71
N TYR A 28 -40.85 9.65 11.59
CA TYR A 28 -39.99 9.19 10.50
C TYR A 28 -39.01 10.25 9.99
N VAL A 29 -37.83 9.75 9.65
CA VAL A 29 -36.74 10.48 9.01
C VAL A 29 -36.51 9.90 7.63
N ASP A 30 -36.28 10.75 6.63
CA ASP A 30 -35.82 10.26 5.33
C ASP A 30 -34.53 9.44 5.48
N MET A 31 -34.50 8.25 4.90
CA MET A 31 -33.36 7.35 4.96
C MET A 31 -32.06 8.04 4.56
N LYS A 32 -32.08 8.91 3.55
CA LYS A 32 -30.91 9.68 3.10
C LYS A 32 -30.28 10.52 4.23
N HIS A 33 -31.10 11.04 5.13
CA HIS A 33 -30.62 11.81 6.28
C HIS A 33 -30.22 10.90 7.44
N LEU A 34 -30.90 9.76 7.59
CA LEU A 34 -30.58 8.75 8.60
C LEU A 34 -29.20 8.10 8.34
N HIS A 35 -28.83 7.88 7.08
CA HIS A 35 -27.50 7.39 6.69
C HIS A 35 -26.35 8.32 7.11
N ALA A 36 -26.62 9.56 7.52
CA ALA A 36 -25.58 10.39 8.13
C ALA A 36 -25.02 9.75 9.42
N LEU A 37 -25.81 8.93 10.13
CA LEU A 37 -25.38 8.20 11.32
C LEU A 37 -24.41 7.05 11.01
N GLU A 38 -24.26 6.63 9.76
CA GLU A 38 -23.29 5.59 9.36
C GLU A 38 -21.86 5.92 9.77
N ILE A 39 -21.54 7.21 9.84
CA ILE A 39 -20.25 7.70 10.31
C ILE A 39 -19.89 7.17 11.71
N PHE A 40 -20.89 6.94 12.57
CA PHE A 40 -20.74 6.42 13.94
C PHE A 40 -20.75 4.88 13.99
N THR A 41 -20.91 4.20 12.86
CA THR A 41 -21.02 2.74 12.78
C THR A 41 -19.71 2.07 12.35
N ALA A 42 -18.59 2.78 12.48
CA ALA A 42 -17.27 2.31 12.08
C ALA A 42 -16.97 0.88 12.56
N GLY A 43 -16.64 0.01 11.61
CA GLY A 43 -16.36 -1.40 11.88
C GLY A 43 -17.59 -2.32 11.85
N HIS A 44 -18.76 -1.83 11.48
CA HIS A 44 -19.93 -2.66 11.20
C HIS A 44 -20.18 -2.82 9.70
N ASN A 45 -20.81 -3.92 9.30
CA ASN A 45 -21.44 -4.04 7.98
C ASN A 45 -22.86 -3.47 8.07
N VAL A 46 -23.19 -2.51 7.22
CA VAL A 46 -24.51 -1.86 7.24
C VAL A 46 -25.47 -2.62 6.33
N VAL A 47 -26.68 -2.92 6.83
CA VAL A 47 -27.75 -3.57 6.09
C VAL A 47 -29.05 -2.78 6.25
N ASP A 48 -29.67 -2.40 5.14
CA ASP A 48 -30.96 -1.72 5.13
C ASP A 48 -32.10 -2.74 5.02
N LEU A 49 -33.07 -2.64 5.94
CA LEU A 49 -34.27 -3.47 5.98
C LEU A 49 -35.51 -2.58 5.97
N GLU A 50 -36.41 -2.81 5.02
CA GLU A 50 -37.72 -2.19 5.00
C GLU A 50 -38.77 -3.15 5.59
N SER A 51 -39.30 -2.81 6.76
CA SER A 51 -40.14 -3.72 7.55
C SER A 51 -41.53 -3.97 6.94
N THR A 52 -42.04 -3.08 6.09
CA THR A 52 -43.31 -3.25 5.38
C THR A 52 -43.24 -4.28 4.25
N ALA A 53 -42.03 -4.55 3.75
CA ALA A 53 -41.78 -5.52 2.68
C ALA A 53 -41.43 -6.92 3.20
N LEU A 54 -41.15 -7.07 4.51
CA LEU A 54 -40.59 -8.27 5.10
C LEU A 54 -41.48 -8.79 6.24
N ASN A 55 -42.25 -9.85 5.96
CA ASN A 55 -43.10 -10.50 6.97
C ASN A 55 -42.30 -11.24 8.06
N ASN A 56 -41.03 -11.62 7.77
CA ASN A 56 -40.17 -12.40 8.69
C ASN A 56 -38.93 -11.61 9.14
N LEU A 57 -39.11 -10.33 9.49
CA LEU A 57 -38.01 -9.42 9.87
C LEU A 57 -37.12 -9.99 10.99
N LYS A 58 -37.73 -10.63 12.00
CA LYS A 58 -37.02 -11.26 13.12
C LYS A 58 -36.05 -12.36 12.66
N GLU A 59 -36.54 -13.28 11.83
CA GLU A 59 -35.74 -14.42 11.32
C GLU A 59 -34.57 -13.94 10.45
N ILE A 60 -34.78 -12.89 9.66
CA ILE A 60 -33.72 -12.30 8.82
C ILE A 60 -32.62 -11.70 9.70
N ILE A 61 -32.99 -10.94 10.74
CA ILE A 61 -32.03 -10.32 11.65
C ILE A 61 -31.26 -11.41 12.43
N GLU A 62 -31.94 -12.43 12.95
CA GLU A 62 -31.31 -13.57 13.62
C GLU A 62 -30.35 -14.33 12.68
N PHE A 63 -30.76 -14.59 11.43
CA PHE A 63 -29.92 -15.27 10.45
C PHE A 63 -28.67 -14.45 10.10
N GLU A 64 -28.83 -13.16 9.78
CA GLU A 64 -27.72 -12.29 9.39
C GLU A 64 -26.77 -11.96 10.55
N SER A 65 -27.29 -11.87 11.78
CA SER A 65 -26.47 -11.66 12.99
C SER A 65 -25.70 -12.90 13.42
N SER A 66 -26.25 -14.10 13.21
CA SER A 66 -25.59 -15.38 13.52
C SER A 66 -24.65 -15.87 12.42
N ASN A 67 -24.60 -15.17 11.28
CA ASN A 67 -23.83 -15.58 10.12
C ASN A 67 -22.32 -15.39 10.35
N SER A 68 -21.63 -16.47 10.74
CA SER A 68 -20.20 -16.50 11.09
C SER A 68 -19.24 -16.18 9.93
N TYR A 69 -19.74 -15.92 8.72
CA TYR A 69 -18.93 -15.56 7.56
C TYR A 69 -18.55 -14.08 7.52
N ALA A 70 -19.25 -13.21 8.27
CA ALA A 70 -18.92 -11.79 8.34
C ALA A 70 -17.77 -11.55 9.33
N GLN A 71 -16.68 -10.92 8.86
CA GLN A 71 -15.55 -10.54 9.73
C GLN A 71 -15.86 -9.37 10.69
N ASN A 72 -16.95 -8.65 10.44
CA ASN A 72 -17.38 -7.48 11.19
C ASN A 72 -18.83 -7.71 11.66
N PRO A 73 -19.20 -7.21 12.86
CA PRO A 73 -20.59 -7.25 13.31
C PRO A 73 -21.51 -6.50 12.34
N THR A 74 -22.75 -6.95 12.19
CA THR A 74 -23.74 -6.34 11.30
C THR A 74 -24.55 -5.30 12.07
N LEU A 75 -24.79 -4.14 11.46
CA LEU A 75 -25.70 -3.11 11.96
C LEU A 75 -26.86 -2.92 10.97
N PHE A 76 -28.08 -2.99 11.48
CA PHE A 76 -29.29 -2.92 10.66
C PHE A 76 -29.92 -1.53 10.72
N PHE A 77 -30.16 -0.89 9.59
CA PHE A 77 -31.13 0.20 9.52
C PHE A 77 -32.50 -0.38 9.19
N ILE A 78 -33.47 -0.17 10.06
CA ILE A 78 -34.81 -0.73 9.89
C ILE A 78 -35.79 0.42 9.72
N SER A 79 -36.43 0.51 8.56
CA SER A 79 -37.41 1.57 8.25
C SER A 79 -38.85 1.07 8.35
N ASN A 80 -39.76 2.02 8.63
CA ASN A 80 -41.21 1.83 8.65
C ASN A 80 -41.73 0.80 9.67
N THR A 81 -40.99 0.54 10.76
CA THR A 81 -41.31 -0.50 11.75
C THR A 81 -42.55 -0.15 12.55
N GLY A 82 -43.51 -1.07 12.67
CA GLY A 82 -44.67 -0.93 13.56
C GLY A 82 -44.40 -1.36 15.00
N LYS A 83 -45.31 -1.04 15.93
CA LYS A 83 -45.15 -1.35 17.37
C LYS A 83 -44.89 -2.83 17.69
N GLU A 84 -45.62 -3.75 17.07
CA GLU A 84 -45.46 -5.20 17.31
C GLU A 84 -44.10 -5.71 16.83
N GLN A 85 -43.65 -5.27 15.66
CA GLN A 85 -42.34 -5.64 15.11
C GLN A 85 -41.19 -5.09 15.96
N LEU A 86 -41.32 -3.85 16.46
CA LEU A 86 -40.33 -3.27 17.37
C LEU A 86 -40.21 -4.09 18.66
N GLN A 87 -41.33 -4.52 19.25
CA GLN A 87 -41.31 -5.38 20.43
C GLN A 87 -40.57 -6.70 20.16
N GLN A 88 -40.84 -7.35 19.02
CA GLN A 88 -40.13 -8.57 18.62
C GLN A 88 -38.63 -8.35 18.43
N ILE A 89 -38.21 -7.21 17.86
CA ILE A 89 -36.79 -6.86 17.71
C ILE A 89 -36.16 -6.60 19.07
N MET A 90 -36.85 -5.93 19.98
CA MET A 90 -36.34 -5.62 21.32
C MET A 90 -36.04 -6.87 22.16
N GLU A 91 -36.73 -7.99 21.88
CA GLU A 91 -36.48 -9.30 22.50
C GLU A 91 -35.20 -9.99 22.01
N LEU A 92 -34.63 -9.59 20.88
CA LEU A 92 -33.44 -10.21 20.31
C LEU A 92 -32.18 -9.82 21.07
N ASP A 93 -31.29 -10.78 21.33
CA ASP A 93 -29.99 -10.56 21.97
C ASP A 93 -28.85 -10.44 20.96
N GLY A 94 -27.83 -9.65 21.32
CA GLY A 94 -26.65 -9.42 20.49
C GLY A 94 -26.87 -8.59 19.22
N ILE A 95 -28.07 -8.04 19.00
CA ILE A 95 -28.38 -7.28 17.79
C ILE A 95 -27.96 -5.81 17.87
N ARG A 96 -27.58 -5.25 16.72
CA ARG A 96 -27.26 -3.84 16.52
C ARG A 96 -28.13 -3.22 15.45
N CYS A 97 -28.92 -2.22 15.79
CA CYS A 97 -29.83 -1.58 14.85
C CYS A 97 -30.14 -0.11 15.14
N ILE A 98 -30.47 0.60 14.06
CA ILE A 98 -31.07 1.93 14.05
C ILE A 98 -32.46 1.78 13.43
N ILE A 99 -33.49 1.99 14.23
CA ILE A 99 -34.89 1.80 13.84
C ILE A 99 -35.52 3.16 13.61
N ASN A 100 -36.23 3.31 12.50
CA ASN A 100 -36.89 4.54 12.10
C ASN A 100 -38.37 4.27 11.83
N SER A 101 -39.25 5.03 12.48
CA SER A 101 -40.70 4.80 12.39
C SER A 101 -41.53 6.09 12.41
N ASN A 102 -42.71 6.00 11.82
CA ASN A 102 -43.76 7.01 11.90
C ASN A 102 -44.57 6.95 13.21
N GLU A 103 -44.55 5.82 13.91
CA GLU A 103 -45.31 5.62 15.14
C GLU A 103 -44.62 6.24 16.35
N ASN A 104 -45.41 6.62 17.36
CA ASN A 104 -44.88 7.10 18.62
C ASN A 104 -44.59 5.91 19.55
N PHE A 105 -43.32 5.75 19.93
CA PHE A 105 -42.87 4.65 20.78
C PHE A 105 -42.44 5.07 22.19
N SER A 106 -42.84 6.26 22.66
CA SER A 106 -42.48 6.72 24.01
C SER A 106 -42.84 5.70 25.10
N ASP A 107 -43.95 4.98 24.97
CA ASP A 107 -44.42 4.00 25.95
C ASP A 107 -43.56 2.71 25.99
N LEU A 108 -42.75 2.47 24.95
CA LEU A 108 -41.85 1.32 24.85
C LEU A 108 -40.43 1.62 25.32
N ALA A 109 -40.15 2.85 25.75
CA ALA A 109 -38.82 3.31 26.17
C ALA A 109 -38.45 2.77 27.56
N ASN A 110 -38.38 1.44 27.69
CA ASN A 110 -38.05 0.72 28.91
C ASN A 110 -36.67 0.07 28.79
N GLY A 111 -35.79 0.36 29.74
CA GLY A 111 -34.44 -0.21 29.80
C GLY A 111 -33.37 0.62 29.06
N SER A 112 -32.15 0.08 29.01
CA SER A 112 -30.95 0.79 28.55
C SER A 112 -30.39 0.29 27.20
N LYS A 113 -30.92 -0.80 26.65
CA LYS A 113 -30.44 -1.44 25.41
C LYS A 113 -30.88 -0.69 24.15
N PHE A 114 -32.10 -0.17 24.15
CA PHE A 114 -32.67 0.64 23.07
C PHE A 114 -32.88 2.05 23.57
N ILE A 115 -32.27 3.02 22.90
CA ILE A 115 -32.42 4.43 23.21
C ILE A 115 -33.42 5.06 22.23
N PHE A 116 -34.41 5.77 22.76
CA PHE A 116 -35.49 6.35 22.00
C PHE A 116 -35.26 7.85 21.83
N PHE A 117 -35.22 8.32 20.59
CA PHE A 117 -35.06 9.72 20.21
C PHE A 117 -36.33 10.24 19.55
N ASN A 118 -36.97 11.20 20.21
CA ASN A 118 -38.11 11.90 19.67
C ASN A 118 -37.64 13.11 18.86
N LYS A 119 -37.58 12.95 17.54
CA LYS A 119 -37.17 14.00 16.60
C LYS A 119 -38.06 15.24 16.68
N LYS A 120 -39.37 15.08 16.90
CA LYS A 120 -40.31 16.22 16.93
C LYS A 120 -39.96 17.21 18.05
N HIS A 121 -39.46 16.68 19.17
CA HIS A 121 -39.04 17.48 20.32
C HIS A 121 -37.51 17.64 20.41
N GLY A 122 -36.75 16.93 19.57
CA GLY A 122 -35.29 16.93 19.57
C GLY A 122 -34.68 16.35 20.85
N GLN A 123 -35.40 15.44 21.52
CA GLN A 123 -35.06 14.94 22.86
C GLN A 123 -34.99 13.42 22.89
N PHE A 124 -34.06 12.90 23.68
CA PHE A 124 -34.04 11.49 24.06
C PHE A 124 -35.02 11.23 25.20
N ILE A 125 -35.64 10.04 25.21
CA ILE A 125 -36.70 9.70 26.17
C ILE A 125 -36.15 8.93 27.37
N ASN A 126 -35.28 7.96 27.11
CA ASN A 126 -34.68 7.08 28.12
C ASN A 126 -33.15 7.17 28.11
N TYR A 127 -32.63 8.33 27.72
CA TYR A 127 -31.21 8.63 27.75
C TYR A 127 -31.03 10.08 28.18
N GLU A 128 -30.36 10.26 29.31
CA GLU A 128 -29.90 11.56 29.79
C GLU A 128 -28.39 11.52 29.73
N ALA A 129 -27.79 12.41 28.94
CA ALA A 129 -26.35 12.60 28.95
C ALA A 129 -26.02 13.81 29.82
N ASN A 130 -25.05 13.65 30.70
CA ASN A 130 -24.42 14.78 31.35
C ASN A 130 -23.37 15.37 30.40
N ASP A 131 -23.28 16.70 30.29
CA ASP A 131 -22.26 17.37 29.46
C ASP A 131 -20.82 16.97 29.87
N GLU A 132 -20.61 16.64 31.14
CA GLU A 132 -19.33 16.12 31.66
C GLU A 132 -18.97 14.72 31.10
N GLU A 133 -19.96 13.93 30.68
CA GLU A 133 -19.74 12.60 30.11
C GLU A 133 -19.46 12.64 28.60
N LEU A 134 -19.90 13.71 27.92
CA LEU A 134 -19.78 13.87 26.46
C LEU A 134 -18.56 14.71 26.03
N VAL A 135 -17.63 14.97 26.94
CA VAL A 135 -16.48 15.85 26.66
C VAL A 135 -15.66 15.32 25.48
N PHE A 136 -15.45 14.00 25.40
CA PHE A 136 -14.66 13.41 24.32
C PHE A 136 -15.37 13.50 22.98
N GLU A 137 -16.66 13.20 22.94
CA GLU A 137 -17.50 13.26 21.75
C GLU A 137 -17.63 14.68 21.23
N ASN A 138 -17.79 15.65 22.13
CA ASN A 138 -17.75 17.07 21.80
C ASN A 138 -16.40 17.46 21.21
N GLU A 139 -15.29 16.99 21.79
CA GLU A 139 -13.95 17.27 21.26
C GLU A 139 -13.78 16.68 19.85
N LEU A 140 -14.19 15.43 19.62
CA LEU A 140 -14.09 14.76 18.33
C LEU A 140 -14.89 15.48 17.23
N ILE A 141 -16.12 15.90 17.53
CA ILE A 141 -16.97 16.60 16.57
C ILE A 141 -16.46 18.02 16.32
N SER A 142 -16.06 18.75 17.36
CA SER A 142 -15.58 20.14 17.23
C SER A 142 -14.25 20.28 16.50
N HIS A 143 -13.34 19.31 16.67
CA HIS A 143 -12.04 19.29 15.97
C HIS A 143 -12.13 18.78 14.53
N SER A 144 -13.28 18.24 14.12
CA SER A 144 -13.49 17.73 12.77
C SER A 144 -14.19 18.78 11.92
N GLU A 145 -13.43 19.45 11.04
CA GLU A 145 -13.97 20.50 10.16
C GLU A 145 -15.04 19.98 9.19
N ASN A 146 -15.00 18.69 8.85
CA ASN A 146 -15.94 18.03 7.95
C ASN A 146 -16.22 16.58 8.37
N LYS A 147 -17.18 15.95 7.68
CA LYS A 147 -17.63 14.58 7.98
C LYS A 147 -16.53 13.55 7.70
N GLU A 148 -15.70 13.78 6.70
CA GLU A 148 -14.62 12.87 6.31
C GLU A 148 -13.56 12.78 7.40
N LEU A 149 -13.15 13.90 7.98
CA LEU A 149 -12.21 13.96 9.10
C LEU A 149 -12.79 13.31 10.35
N LEU A 150 -14.07 13.57 10.65
CA LEU A 150 -14.75 12.91 11.78
C LEU A 150 -14.76 11.39 11.60
N GLN A 151 -15.04 10.91 10.39
CA GLN A 151 -15.00 9.49 10.06
C GLN A 151 -13.59 8.92 10.25
N GLU A 152 -12.55 9.65 9.82
CA GLU A 152 -11.15 9.23 10.00
C GLU A 152 -10.78 9.12 11.48
N GLN A 153 -11.17 10.08 12.32
CA GLN A 153 -10.92 10.04 13.77
C GLN A 153 -11.61 8.85 14.44
N ILE A 154 -12.87 8.59 14.10
CA ILE A 154 -13.62 7.43 14.60
C ILE A 154 -12.95 6.12 14.16
N GLN A 155 -12.47 6.04 12.90
CA GLN A 155 -11.72 4.88 12.42
C GLN A 155 -10.40 4.68 13.16
N LYS A 156 -9.68 5.76 13.50
CA LYS A 156 -8.45 5.68 14.32
C LYS A 156 -8.74 5.09 15.70
N ILE A 157 -9.83 5.49 16.34
CA ILE A 157 -10.26 4.93 17.63
C ILE A 157 -10.57 3.42 17.47
N LYS A 158 -11.26 3.03 16.39
CA LYS A 158 -11.52 1.61 16.09
C LYS A 158 -10.23 0.81 15.88
N ILE A 159 -9.24 1.37 15.19
CA ILE A 159 -7.93 0.74 14.97
C ILE A 159 -7.20 0.58 16.31
N ALA A 160 -7.19 1.62 17.15
CA ALA A 160 -6.61 1.55 18.49
C ALA A 160 -7.28 0.46 19.33
N ALA A 161 -8.62 0.40 19.37
CA ALA A 161 -9.38 -0.66 20.04
C ALA A 161 -9.01 -2.06 19.52
N SER A 162 -8.84 -2.21 18.21
CA SER A 162 -8.41 -3.49 17.61
C SER A 162 -7.00 -3.90 18.05
N ARG A 163 -6.09 -2.94 18.24
CA ARG A 163 -4.74 -3.19 18.77
C ARG A 163 -4.80 -3.59 20.23
N ILE A 164 -5.61 -2.91 21.05
CA ILE A 164 -5.84 -3.23 22.46
C ILE A 164 -6.39 -4.66 22.59
N PHE A 165 -7.43 -5.01 21.84
CA PHE A 165 -8.00 -6.35 21.82
C PHE A 165 -6.97 -7.43 21.45
N ARG A 166 -6.15 -7.18 20.43
CA ARG A 166 -5.09 -8.11 20.01
C ARG A 166 -4.04 -8.30 21.11
N GLU A 167 -3.61 -7.23 21.76
CA GLU A 167 -2.62 -7.33 22.85
C GLU A 167 -3.16 -8.06 24.07
N LEU A 168 -4.42 -7.84 24.43
CA LEU A 168 -5.10 -8.58 25.49
C LEU A 168 -5.11 -10.08 25.20
N ASN A 169 -5.45 -10.47 23.97
CA ASN A 169 -5.49 -11.88 23.57
C ASN A 169 -4.09 -12.52 23.46
N GLN A 170 -3.05 -11.75 23.15
CA GLN A 170 -1.69 -12.28 22.98
C GLN A 170 -0.90 -12.36 24.28
N SER A 171 -1.01 -11.34 25.13
CA SER A 171 -0.13 -11.15 26.30
C SER A 171 -0.86 -11.23 27.64
N GLY A 172 -2.20 -11.18 27.64
CA GLY A 172 -3.01 -11.15 28.86
C GLY A 172 -2.81 -9.87 29.70
N ASN A 173 -2.11 -8.85 29.18
CA ASN A 173 -1.81 -7.61 29.88
C ASN A 173 -1.81 -6.43 28.89
N LEU A 174 -1.93 -5.21 29.41
CA LEU A 174 -2.01 -3.95 28.67
C LEU A 174 -0.76 -3.08 28.87
N GLN A 175 0.43 -3.70 28.89
CA GLN A 175 1.69 -2.97 29.13
C GLN A 175 2.01 -1.94 28.04
N ASN A 176 1.60 -2.17 26.78
CA ASN A 176 1.81 -1.22 25.69
C ASN A 176 0.61 -0.30 25.45
N LEU A 177 -0.38 -0.27 26.35
CA LEU A 177 -1.52 0.65 26.26
C LEU A 177 -1.08 2.12 26.03
N PRO A 178 -0.03 2.63 26.72
CA PRO A 178 0.47 3.98 26.45
C PRO A 178 1.00 4.20 25.05
N GLN A 179 1.49 3.15 24.38
CA GLN A 179 2.01 3.22 23.03
C GLN A 179 0.87 3.19 22.00
N ILE A 180 -0.19 2.42 22.27
CA ILE A 180 -1.37 2.36 21.40
C ILE A 180 -2.18 3.66 21.48
N LEU A 181 -2.30 4.25 22.68
CA LEU A 181 -3.11 5.44 22.93
C LEU A 181 -2.32 6.75 22.98
N ASN A 182 -1.09 6.76 22.45
CA ASN A 182 -0.21 7.94 22.50
C ASN A 182 -0.81 9.17 21.78
N ASP A 183 -1.66 8.93 20.79
CA ASP A 183 -2.32 9.99 20.02
C ASP A 183 -3.50 10.63 20.77
N TYR A 184 -3.86 10.11 21.96
CA TYR A 184 -5.00 10.56 22.75
C TYR A 184 -4.57 11.05 24.13
N GLU A 185 -5.21 12.11 24.61
CA GLU A 185 -5.02 12.56 25.98
C GLU A 185 -5.41 11.48 26.99
N LYS A 186 -4.65 11.37 28.09
CA LYS A 186 -4.86 10.36 29.14
C LYS A 186 -6.28 10.34 29.71
N LYS A 187 -6.94 11.49 29.75
CA LYS A 187 -8.32 11.63 30.26
C LYS A 187 -9.33 10.85 29.41
N TYR A 188 -9.03 10.56 28.14
CA TYR A 188 -9.90 9.85 27.20
C TYR A 188 -9.61 8.36 27.07
N TRP A 189 -8.55 7.86 27.69
CA TRP A 189 -8.18 6.45 27.58
C TRP A 189 -9.25 5.52 28.13
N ASN A 190 -9.93 5.91 29.21
CA ASN A 190 -11.05 5.15 29.75
C ASN A 190 -12.20 5.02 28.75
N SER A 191 -12.53 6.08 28.01
CA SER A 191 -13.59 6.04 26.99
C SER A 191 -13.23 5.07 25.86
N ILE A 192 -11.97 5.05 25.43
CA ILE A 192 -11.49 4.13 24.39
C ILE A 192 -11.44 2.68 24.88
N LEU A 193 -11.06 2.46 26.14
CA LEU A 193 -11.12 1.14 26.76
C LEU A 193 -12.58 0.67 26.88
N ASN A 194 -13.48 1.48 27.45
CA ASN A 194 -14.91 1.16 27.54
C ASN A 194 -15.49 0.81 26.17
N PHE A 195 -15.18 1.60 25.14
CA PHE A 195 -15.54 1.27 23.76
C PHE A 195 -14.98 -0.08 23.30
N THR A 196 -13.70 -0.35 23.56
CA THR A 196 -13.07 -1.64 23.20
C THR A 196 -13.79 -2.82 23.86
N GLY A 197 -14.15 -2.69 25.14
CA GLY A 197 -14.89 -3.70 25.88
C GLY A 197 -16.27 -3.94 25.28
N ASN A 198 -17.01 -2.86 25.02
CA ASN A 198 -18.35 -2.92 24.43
C ASN A 198 -18.35 -3.47 23.00
N TYR A 199 -17.37 -3.09 22.18
CA TYR A 199 -17.32 -3.46 20.76
C TYR A 199 -16.92 -4.93 20.55
N TYR A 200 -15.99 -5.46 21.36
CA TYR A 200 -15.54 -6.84 21.27
C TYR A 200 -16.25 -7.79 22.25
N ASP A 201 -17.19 -7.27 23.05
CA ASP A 201 -17.88 -8.00 24.12
C ASP A 201 -16.89 -8.69 25.08
N ILE A 202 -15.89 -7.92 25.56
CA ILE A 202 -14.86 -8.41 26.47
C ILE A 202 -14.80 -7.60 27.77
N VAL A 203 -14.41 -8.27 28.85
CA VAL A 203 -14.08 -7.62 30.12
C VAL A 203 -12.65 -7.11 30.07
N ILE A 204 -12.47 -5.80 30.13
CA ILE A 204 -11.14 -5.19 30.22
C ILE A 204 -10.69 -5.20 31.68
N PRO A 205 -9.45 -5.67 31.97
CA PRO A 205 -8.89 -5.62 33.31
C PRO A 205 -8.87 -4.20 33.86
N ASP A 206 -9.23 -4.04 35.14
CA ASP A 206 -9.24 -2.74 35.81
C ASP A 206 -7.79 -2.26 36.00
N ILE A 207 -7.37 -1.29 35.18
CA ILE A 207 -6.00 -0.79 35.14
C ILE A 207 -6.00 0.64 35.66
N LYS A 208 -5.19 0.88 36.70
CA LYS A 208 -4.91 2.23 37.17
C LYS A 208 -4.06 2.97 36.13
N ILE A 209 -4.73 3.71 35.25
CA ILE A 209 -4.09 4.57 34.23
C ILE A 209 -3.11 5.57 34.87
N SER A 210 -3.36 5.98 36.11
CA SER A 210 -2.45 6.83 36.90
C SER A 210 -1.04 6.26 37.06
N ASP A 211 -0.92 4.94 37.11
CA ASP A 211 0.33 4.23 37.42
C ASP A 211 1.11 3.87 36.14
N LEU A 212 0.48 4.01 34.97
CA LEU A 212 1.10 3.79 33.68
C LEU A 212 2.06 4.96 33.35
N LYS A 213 3.35 4.70 33.57
CA LYS A 213 4.41 5.58 33.09
C LYS A 213 4.42 5.53 31.57
N VAL A 214 3.95 6.61 30.94
CA VAL A 214 4.29 6.92 29.55
C VAL A 214 5.81 7.03 29.53
N LYS A 215 6.50 5.99 29.03
CA LYS A 215 7.91 6.15 28.69
C LYS A 215 7.94 7.26 27.64
N PRO A 216 8.65 8.37 27.87
CA PRO A 216 8.77 9.40 26.84
C PRO A 216 9.47 8.74 25.66
N GLN A 217 8.70 8.38 24.62
CA GLN A 217 9.30 8.08 23.33
C GLN A 217 9.81 9.42 22.81
N LYS A 218 11.07 9.41 22.35
CA LYS A 218 11.63 10.56 21.62
C LYS A 218 10.62 10.92 20.55
N ALA A 219 10.15 12.18 20.55
CA ALA A 219 9.35 12.70 19.46
C ALA A 219 10.03 12.32 18.15
N LEU A 220 9.30 11.63 17.27
CA LEU A 220 9.78 11.28 15.95
C LEU A 220 10.16 12.59 15.26
N LYS A 221 11.38 12.66 14.76
CA LYS A 221 11.83 13.85 14.03
C LYS A 221 11.16 13.86 12.67
N ASP A 222 10.68 15.02 12.27
CA ASP A 222 10.25 15.26 10.89
C ASP A 222 11.49 15.60 10.04
N PHE A 223 11.68 14.83 8.98
CA PHE A 223 12.75 14.99 8.01
C PHE A 223 12.20 15.42 6.63
N SER A 224 11.01 16.03 6.58
CA SER A 224 10.40 16.50 5.34
C SER A 224 11.27 17.52 4.59
N ASP A 225 11.89 18.47 5.31
CA ASP A 225 12.82 19.44 4.71
C ASP A 225 14.05 18.75 4.09
N GLU A 226 14.53 17.69 4.74
CA GLU A 226 15.66 16.87 4.27
C GLU A 226 15.29 16.13 2.97
N TYR A 227 14.09 15.57 2.94
CA TYR A 227 13.52 14.87 1.78
C TYR A 227 13.23 15.81 0.61
N GLU A 228 12.73 17.02 0.87
CA GLU A 228 12.45 17.98 -0.19
C GLU A 228 13.73 18.41 -0.92
N VAL A 229 14.83 18.63 -0.20
CA VAL A 229 16.15 18.92 -0.79
C VAL A 229 16.64 17.75 -1.66
N LEU A 230 16.41 16.50 -1.24
CA LEU A 230 16.78 15.29 -1.98
C LEU A 230 16.06 15.18 -3.33
N ILE A 231 14.75 15.51 -3.37
CA ILE A 231 13.92 15.33 -4.57
C ILE A 231 13.91 16.56 -5.48
N SER A 232 14.10 17.77 -4.94
CA SER A 232 13.98 19.03 -5.69
C SER A 232 15.23 19.45 -6.46
N THR A 233 16.42 18.97 -6.05
CA THR A 233 17.69 19.44 -6.62
C THR A 233 17.93 18.88 -8.03
N ASN A 234 17.73 17.58 -8.24
CA ASN A 234 17.93 16.93 -9.53
C ASN A 234 16.94 15.76 -9.71
N LYS A 235 16.18 15.76 -10.80
CA LYS A 235 15.08 14.80 -11.04
C LYS A 235 15.57 13.35 -11.21
N PRO A 236 16.58 13.05 -12.05
CA PRO A 236 17.20 11.72 -12.12
C PRO A 236 17.64 11.19 -10.74
N ILE A 237 18.39 12.00 -10.00
CA ILE A 237 18.94 11.65 -8.68
C ILE A 237 17.83 11.37 -7.66
N GLY A 238 16.81 12.23 -7.60
CA GLY A 238 15.67 12.04 -6.71
C GLY A 238 14.80 10.84 -7.07
N LYS A 239 14.64 10.53 -8.37
CA LYS A 239 13.88 9.36 -8.81
C LYS A 239 14.59 8.06 -8.42
N GLU A 240 15.90 7.98 -8.61
CA GLU A 240 16.72 6.85 -8.16
C GLU A 240 16.59 6.67 -6.64
N PHE A 241 16.67 7.77 -5.88
CA PHE A 241 16.53 7.74 -4.44
C PHE A 241 15.19 7.12 -3.99
N ILE A 242 14.09 7.53 -4.63
CA ILE A 242 12.76 6.99 -4.34
C ILE A 242 12.70 5.48 -4.65
N GLN A 243 13.32 5.03 -5.72
CA GLN A 243 13.36 3.60 -6.06
C GLN A 243 14.17 2.81 -5.03
N LEU A 244 15.32 3.33 -4.63
CA LEU A 244 16.18 2.70 -3.62
C LEU A 244 15.53 2.64 -2.23
N ILE A 245 14.75 3.65 -1.80
CA ILE A 245 14.05 3.54 -0.49
C ILE A 245 12.98 2.43 -0.52
N HIS A 246 12.32 2.20 -1.65
CA HIS A 246 11.34 1.13 -1.80
C HIS A 246 11.99 -0.25 -1.88
N GLU A 247 13.15 -0.35 -2.52
CA GLU A 247 13.96 -1.58 -2.53
C GLU A 247 14.56 -1.89 -1.15
N TYR A 248 15.09 -0.87 -0.47
CA TYR A 248 15.58 -1.02 0.90
C TYR A 248 14.47 -1.50 1.83
N ARG A 249 13.25 -0.94 1.68
CA ARG A 249 12.09 -1.40 2.41
C ARG A 249 11.78 -2.87 2.15
N SER A 250 11.73 -3.30 0.88
CA SER A 250 11.39 -4.69 0.54
C SER A 250 12.40 -5.69 1.08
N LYS A 251 13.69 -5.32 1.12
CA LYS A 251 14.78 -6.20 1.58
C LYS A 251 15.01 -6.18 3.10
N LYS A 252 14.80 -5.04 3.78
CA LYS A 252 15.29 -4.81 5.16
C LYS A 252 14.21 -4.43 6.17
N VAL A 253 12.97 -4.18 5.75
CA VAL A 253 11.87 -3.74 6.64
C VAL A 253 10.76 -4.80 6.66
N ASN A 254 10.30 -5.18 7.85
CA ASN A 254 9.15 -6.07 8.00
C ASN A 254 7.84 -5.31 7.67
N PRO A 255 7.07 -5.71 6.65
CA PRO A 255 5.82 -5.04 6.27
C PRO A 255 4.76 -4.96 7.36
N GLN A 256 4.83 -5.82 8.38
CA GLN A 256 3.88 -5.82 9.51
C GLN A 256 4.05 -4.63 10.48
N HIS A 257 5.18 -3.93 10.40
CA HIS A 257 5.49 -2.77 11.25
C HIS A 257 5.35 -1.42 10.52
N LEU A 258 4.83 -1.43 9.29
CA LEU A 258 4.58 -0.25 8.49
C LEU A 258 3.09 0.05 8.45
N GLU A 259 2.73 1.31 8.63
CA GLU A 259 1.40 1.79 8.33
C GLU A 259 1.16 1.82 6.82
N LEU A 260 -0.10 1.74 6.41
CA LEU A 260 -0.47 1.66 4.99
C LEU A 260 0.06 2.86 4.19
N GLU A 261 0.14 4.04 4.79
CA GLU A 261 0.66 5.26 4.15
C GLU A 261 2.17 5.22 3.93
N GLU A 262 2.92 4.54 4.82
CA GLU A 262 4.37 4.35 4.72
C GLU A 262 4.74 3.33 3.63
N LEU A 263 3.76 2.55 3.15
CA LEU A 263 3.93 1.64 2.02
C LEU A 263 3.86 2.34 0.65
N TYR A 264 3.16 3.47 0.55
CA TYR A 264 2.89 4.09 -0.77
C TYR A 264 3.36 5.54 -0.87
N ASN A 265 3.64 6.23 0.24
CA ASN A 265 4.15 7.59 0.23
C ASN A 265 5.67 7.61 0.51
N PRO A 266 6.51 7.97 -0.48
CA PRO A 266 7.97 8.05 -0.35
C PRO A 266 8.45 8.92 0.81
N LEU A 267 7.78 10.05 1.08
CA LEU A 267 8.14 10.95 2.19
C LEU A 267 7.84 10.31 3.56
N ARG A 268 6.68 9.65 3.69
CA ARG A 268 6.32 8.93 4.93
C ARG A 268 7.25 7.75 5.17
N LEU A 269 7.58 7.01 4.10
CA LEU A 269 8.56 5.93 4.15
C LEU A 269 9.95 6.44 4.53
N TYR A 270 10.38 7.57 3.98
CA TYR A 270 11.65 8.20 4.34
C TYR A 270 11.70 8.59 5.82
N ASN A 271 10.66 9.24 6.31
CA ASN A 271 10.53 9.61 7.73
C ASN A 271 10.55 8.38 8.65
N TYR A 272 9.87 7.30 8.27
CA TYR A 272 9.93 6.03 8.98
C TYR A 272 11.36 5.47 9.00
N LEU A 273 12.01 5.40 7.84
CA LEU A 273 13.39 4.88 7.74
C LEU A 273 14.35 5.71 8.59
N ARG A 274 14.29 7.05 8.54
CA ARG A 274 15.14 7.96 9.34
C ARG A 274 14.95 7.80 10.84
N ASN A 275 13.72 7.59 11.31
CA ASN A 275 13.47 7.42 12.73
C ASN A 275 13.79 6.00 13.25
N HIS A 276 13.62 4.97 12.41
CA HIS A 276 13.66 3.57 12.85
C HIS A 276 14.90 2.80 12.39
N HIS A 277 15.32 2.95 11.13
CA HIS A 277 16.41 2.18 10.51
C HIS A 277 17.70 2.99 10.33
N TRP A 278 17.61 4.30 10.15
CA TRP A 278 18.70 5.20 9.76
C TRP A 278 19.00 6.25 10.84
N LYS A 279 18.99 5.82 12.11
CA LYS A 279 19.10 6.69 13.29
C LYS A 279 20.40 7.50 13.33
N GLN A 280 21.48 6.99 12.73
CA GLN A 280 22.80 7.65 12.67
C GLN A 280 23.03 8.41 11.34
N GLY A 281 22.10 8.35 10.39
CA GLY A 281 22.30 8.81 9.02
C GLY A 281 21.84 7.76 8.01
N ILE A 282 21.78 8.15 6.73
CA ILE A 282 21.53 7.22 5.62
C ILE A 282 22.72 6.23 5.55
N PRO A 283 22.50 4.91 5.47
CA PRO A 283 23.56 3.90 5.46
C PRO A 283 24.52 4.09 4.28
N GLN A 284 25.80 3.78 4.51
CA GLN A 284 26.83 3.93 3.50
C GLN A 284 26.57 3.09 2.25
N ASP A 285 26.14 1.84 2.44
CA ASP A 285 25.83 0.93 1.33
C ASP A 285 24.69 1.49 0.46
N PHE A 286 23.69 2.12 1.08
CA PHE A 286 22.60 2.78 0.38
C PHE A 286 23.10 3.96 -0.45
N ILE A 287 23.98 4.80 0.11
CA ILE A 287 24.59 5.93 -0.59
C ILE A 287 25.42 5.42 -1.77
N SER A 288 26.21 4.36 -1.61
CA SER A 288 27.00 3.76 -2.68
C SER A 288 26.14 3.20 -3.81
N SER A 289 25.01 2.54 -3.51
CA SER A 289 24.03 2.13 -4.51
C SER A 289 23.41 3.32 -5.23
N TRP A 290 23.13 4.40 -4.50
CA TRP A 290 22.55 5.62 -5.04
C TRP A 290 23.50 6.40 -5.94
N THR A 291 24.77 6.55 -5.56
CA THR A 291 25.80 7.20 -6.38
C THR A 291 26.11 6.42 -7.65
N ARG A 292 25.97 5.09 -7.61
CA ARG A 292 26.17 4.22 -8.78
C ARG A 292 24.94 4.12 -9.69
N MET A 293 23.81 4.73 -9.30
CA MET A 293 22.53 4.60 -10.00
C MET A 293 22.20 3.13 -10.24
N GLU A 294 22.36 2.30 -9.20
CA GLU A 294 22.34 0.84 -9.30
C GLU A 294 21.02 0.28 -9.85
N ILE A 295 19.90 0.99 -9.68
CA ILE A 295 18.59 0.59 -10.21
C ILE A 295 18.38 1.12 -11.63
N SER A 296 18.57 2.42 -11.87
CA SER A 296 18.28 3.01 -13.19
C SER A 296 19.39 2.83 -14.23
N GLY A 297 20.61 2.50 -13.80
CA GLY A 297 21.80 2.46 -14.65
C GLY A 297 22.11 3.82 -15.29
N TYR A 298 21.61 4.92 -14.71
CA TYR A 298 21.80 6.26 -15.25
C TYR A 298 23.25 6.70 -15.14
N ASN A 299 23.85 7.10 -16.25
CA ASN A 299 25.20 7.68 -16.25
C ASN A 299 25.11 9.15 -15.84
N LEU A 300 25.57 9.43 -14.61
CA LEU A 300 25.67 10.79 -14.09
C LEU A 300 26.56 11.66 -14.98
N THR A 301 26.03 12.78 -15.46
CA THR A 301 26.83 13.81 -16.16
C THR A 301 27.69 14.59 -15.16
N ASP A 302 28.69 15.34 -15.63
CA ASP A 302 29.54 16.17 -14.77
C ASP A 302 28.70 17.18 -13.95
N THR A 303 27.63 17.71 -14.53
CA THR A 303 26.68 18.60 -13.85
C THR A 303 25.84 17.85 -12.80
N ASP A 304 25.41 16.61 -13.07
CA ASP A 304 24.71 15.80 -12.08
C ASP A 304 25.62 15.42 -10.90
N GLN A 305 26.92 15.22 -11.14
CA GLN A 305 27.89 14.92 -10.10
C GLN A 305 28.13 16.13 -9.18
N GLU A 306 28.20 17.34 -9.74
CA GLU A 306 28.28 18.58 -8.95
C GLU A 306 27.01 18.78 -8.10
N GLU A 307 25.83 18.52 -8.66
CA GLU A 307 24.55 18.60 -7.94
C GLU A 307 24.40 17.50 -6.87
N PHE A 308 24.87 16.28 -7.13
CA PHE A 308 24.93 15.20 -6.15
C PHE A 308 25.86 15.58 -4.98
N ASN A 309 27.02 16.17 -5.27
CA ASN A 309 27.95 16.64 -4.25
C ASN A 309 27.34 17.75 -3.38
N LEU A 310 26.56 18.67 -3.98
CA LEU A 310 25.82 19.69 -3.25
C LEU A 310 24.76 19.08 -2.30
N ILE A 311 24.10 17.98 -2.71
CA ILE A 311 23.16 17.24 -1.87
C ILE A 311 23.89 16.56 -0.70
N ILE A 312 25.00 15.87 -0.97
CA ILE A 312 25.84 15.20 0.05
C ILE A 312 26.35 16.21 1.09
N GLU A 313 26.79 17.39 0.64
CA GLU A 313 27.27 18.47 1.50
C GLU A 313 26.15 19.05 2.38
N LYS A 314 24.97 19.33 1.81
CA LYS A 314 23.80 19.82 2.56
C LYS A 314 23.33 18.84 3.63
N LEU A 315 23.42 17.54 3.34
CA LEU A 315 23.00 16.46 4.26
C LEU A 315 24.09 16.08 5.28
N LYS A 316 25.28 16.70 5.22
CA LYS A 316 26.44 16.39 6.07
C LYS A 316 26.83 14.90 6.06
N LEU A 317 26.66 14.25 4.91
CA LEU A 317 27.04 12.85 4.71
C LEU A 317 28.57 12.76 4.50
N PRO A 318 29.23 11.65 4.88
CA PRO A 318 30.69 11.54 4.76
C PRO A 318 31.14 11.63 3.29
N GLN A 319 31.99 12.62 2.97
CA GLN A 319 32.46 12.87 1.59
C GLN A 319 33.33 11.75 1.01
N ASN A 320 33.87 10.86 1.82
CA ASN A 320 34.65 9.69 1.37
C ASN A 320 33.84 8.68 0.54
N SER A 321 32.52 8.90 0.39
CA SER A 321 31.59 8.10 -0.42
C SER A 321 31.68 8.38 -1.91
N VAL A 322 32.15 9.57 -2.30
CA VAL A 322 32.19 10.03 -3.69
C VAL A 322 33.63 10.03 -4.18
N THR A 323 34.22 8.84 -4.26
CA THR A 323 35.35 8.62 -5.18
C THR A 323 34.78 7.87 -6.38
N ILE A 324 34.08 8.59 -7.25
CA ILE A 324 33.88 8.11 -8.62
C ILE A 324 35.27 8.13 -9.24
N VAL A 325 35.69 6.98 -9.76
CA VAL A 325 36.98 6.75 -10.42
C VAL A 325 37.10 7.69 -11.62
N ALA A 326 37.55 8.92 -11.37
CA ALA A 326 38.07 9.80 -12.38
C ALA A 326 39.49 9.31 -12.70
N SER A 327 39.64 8.73 -13.88
CA SER A 327 40.92 8.54 -14.58
C SER A 327 41.93 7.60 -13.91
N ARG A 328 42.18 6.46 -14.58
CA ARG A 328 43.42 5.70 -14.46
C ARG A 328 44.62 6.59 -14.81
N GLN A 329 45.24 7.27 -13.85
CA GLN A 329 46.65 7.67 -13.93
C GLN A 329 47.30 7.66 -12.53
N GLY A 330 48.11 6.63 -12.32
CA GLY A 330 49.32 6.63 -11.49
C GLY A 330 49.18 6.95 -10.01
N LEU A 331 49.31 5.92 -9.16
CA LEU A 331 50.23 5.96 -8.02
C LEU A 331 50.45 4.55 -7.48
N GLU A 332 51.71 4.13 -7.57
CA GLU A 332 52.25 2.87 -7.08
C GLU A 332 52.05 2.72 -5.56
N SER A 333 51.64 1.55 -5.11
CA SER A 333 52.15 1.00 -3.86
C SER A 333 52.23 -0.53 -3.95
N LYS A 334 53.41 -1.01 -3.57
CA LYS A 334 53.91 -2.37 -3.71
C LYS A 334 53.20 -3.31 -2.74
N GLU A 335 52.71 -4.44 -3.24
CA GLU A 335 52.83 -5.75 -2.60
C GLU A 335 52.53 -6.84 -3.65
N GLN A 336 53.49 -7.74 -3.88
CA GLN A 336 53.36 -8.92 -4.75
C GLN A 336 52.81 -10.10 -3.93
N PRO A 337 52.03 -11.01 -4.53
CA PRO A 337 52.66 -12.26 -4.99
C PRO A 337 52.08 -12.90 -6.29
N MET A 338 52.97 -13.65 -6.94
CA MET A 338 52.81 -14.73 -7.92
C MET A 338 52.15 -14.45 -9.29
N LYS A 339 53.02 -14.29 -10.30
CA LYS A 339 52.70 -14.29 -11.74
C LYS A 339 52.39 -15.69 -12.27
N LEU A 340 51.31 -15.80 -13.03
CA LEU A 340 51.18 -16.74 -14.16
C LEU A 340 50.87 -15.91 -15.42
N ASP A 341 51.71 -16.06 -16.45
CA ASP A 341 51.62 -15.30 -17.71
C ASP A 341 50.39 -15.73 -18.52
N ILE A 342 49.33 -14.93 -18.46
CA ILE A 342 48.22 -14.97 -19.43
C ILE A 342 48.00 -13.52 -19.89
N PRO A 343 47.87 -13.21 -21.19
CA PRO A 343 47.64 -11.85 -21.63
C PRO A 343 46.30 -11.34 -21.08
N ASP A 344 46.34 -10.30 -20.23
CA ASP A 344 45.16 -9.64 -19.63
C ASP A 344 44.27 -8.92 -20.66
N THR A 345 44.68 -8.91 -21.93
CA THR A 345 43.97 -8.19 -22.99
C THR A 345 43.02 -9.14 -23.73
N ILE A 346 41.72 -8.92 -23.56
CA ILE A 346 40.63 -9.60 -24.26
C ILE A 346 40.79 -9.38 -25.78
N PRO A 347 40.89 -10.45 -26.60
CA PRO A 347 40.98 -10.32 -28.06
C PRO A 347 39.70 -9.76 -28.69
N SER A 348 39.84 -8.99 -29.78
CA SER A 348 38.71 -8.32 -30.43
C SER A 348 37.82 -9.29 -31.22
N LEU A 349 36.52 -9.31 -30.87
CA LEU A 349 35.45 -10.09 -31.51
C LEU A 349 35.32 -9.86 -33.03
N SER A 350 35.68 -8.68 -33.52
CA SER A 350 35.48 -8.29 -34.93
C SER A 350 36.65 -8.66 -35.84
N THR A 351 37.81 -8.98 -35.28
CA THR A 351 39.06 -9.16 -36.05
C THR A 351 39.69 -10.53 -35.84
N ASP A 352 39.59 -11.15 -34.66
CA ASP A 352 40.24 -12.44 -34.38
C ASP A 352 39.39 -13.35 -33.47
N TRP A 353 38.24 -13.80 -33.99
CA TRP A 353 37.29 -14.67 -33.28
C TRP A 353 37.93 -15.95 -32.74
N ASN A 354 38.81 -16.60 -33.51
CA ASN A 354 39.47 -17.84 -33.05
C ASN A 354 40.38 -17.62 -31.84
N GLN A 355 41.02 -16.45 -31.71
CA GLN A 355 41.81 -16.13 -30.52
C GLN A 355 40.91 -15.79 -29.33
N PHE A 356 39.78 -15.11 -29.57
CA PHE A 356 38.79 -14.85 -28.53
C PHE A 356 38.18 -16.17 -27.99
N GLU A 357 37.86 -17.12 -28.87
CA GLU A 357 37.32 -18.43 -28.50
C GLU A 357 38.33 -19.24 -27.67
N GLN A 358 39.60 -19.26 -28.08
CA GLN A 358 40.66 -19.92 -27.30
C GLN A 358 40.94 -19.22 -25.96
N TRP A 359 40.86 -17.88 -25.93
CA TRP A 359 41.00 -17.10 -24.70
C TRP A 359 39.86 -17.42 -23.72
N LEU A 360 38.62 -17.49 -24.22
CA LEU A 360 37.44 -17.82 -23.44
C LEU A 360 37.51 -19.24 -22.87
N MET A 361 37.87 -20.23 -23.69
CA MET A 361 38.00 -21.62 -23.25
C MET A 361 39.08 -21.78 -22.19
N ASN A 362 40.27 -21.19 -22.38
CA ASN A 362 41.31 -21.19 -21.35
C ASN A 362 40.84 -20.50 -20.06
N ARG A 363 39.93 -19.52 -20.11
CA ARG A 363 39.41 -18.87 -18.90
C ARG A 363 38.36 -19.70 -18.17
N ILE A 364 37.55 -20.44 -18.92
CA ILE A 364 36.61 -21.41 -18.37
C ILE A 364 37.38 -22.56 -17.69
N ASP A 365 38.41 -23.10 -18.33
CA ASP A 365 39.26 -24.16 -17.76
C ASP A 365 39.93 -23.70 -16.45
N ASN A 366 40.39 -22.44 -16.38
CA ASN A 366 40.95 -21.87 -15.14
C ASN A 366 39.90 -21.72 -14.03
N LEU A 367 38.66 -21.36 -14.37
CA LEU A 367 37.58 -21.26 -13.40
C LEU A 367 37.19 -22.63 -12.86
N GLU A 368 37.16 -23.65 -13.72
CA GLU A 368 36.95 -25.04 -13.30
C GLU A 368 38.08 -25.54 -12.39
N ASP A 369 39.35 -25.25 -12.71
CA ASP A 369 40.49 -25.59 -11.85
C ASP A 369 40.45 -24.89 -10.48
N ILE A 370 39.98 -23.63 -10.41
CA ILE A 370 39.81 -22.90 -9.14
C ILE A 370 38.69 -23.54 -8.31
N ILE A 371 37.59 -23.93 -8.96
CA ILE A 371 36.46 -24.58 -8.31
C ILE A 371 36.88 -25.96 -7.78
N ASP A 372 37.56 -26.77 -8.57
CA ASP A 372 38.00 -28.11 -8.19
C ASP A 372 39.06 -28.11 -7.07
N ASN A 373 39.96 -27.12 -7.07
CA ASN A 373 40.93 -26.95 -5.97
C ASN A 373 40.26 -26.43 -4.69
N SER A 374 39.21 -25.61 -4.80
CA SER A 374 38.49 -25.06 -3.64
C SER A 374 37.62 -26.09 -2.91
N LEU A 375 37.11 -27.10 -3.61
CA LEU A 375 36.29 -28.18 -3.05
C LEU A 375 37.09 -29.17 -2.18
N ASN A 376 38.42 -29.16 -2.26
CA ASN A 376 39.30 -30.09 -1.54
C ASN A 376 39.85 -29.57 -0.19
N THR A 377 39.50 -28.35 0.24
CA THR A 377 39.94 -27.80 1.54
C THR A 377 38.83 -27.08 2.30
N SER A 378 38.61 -27.52 3.55
CA SER A 378 37.65 -27.13 4.60
C SER A 378 36.62 -25.98 4.35
N PRO A 379 35.32 -26.17 4.67
CA PRO A 379 34.24 -25.57 3.89
C PRO A 379 33.80 -24.13 4.27
N GLU A 380 34.01 -23.62 5.48
CA GLU A 380 33.20 -22.47 5.93
C GLU A 380 33.85 -21.08 5.84
N LYS A 381 35.18 -20.98 5.71
CA LYS A 381 35.87 -19.68 5.59
C LYS A 381 36.35 -19.33 4.19
N VAL A 382 36.50 -20.33 3.32
CA VAL A 382 36.99 -20.16 1.94
C VAL A 382 35.83 -19.80 1.01
N ILE A 383 34.63 -20.38 1.21
CA ILE A 383 33.47 -20.13 0.34
C ILE A 383 33.15 -18.64 0.22
N ASN A 384 33.23 -17.84 1.28
CA ASN A 384 32.87 -16.42 1.20
C ASN A 384 33.91 -15.54 0.47
N SER A 385 35.20 -15.85 0.56
CA SER A 385 36.21 -15.07 -0.17
C SER A 385 36.25 -15.48 -1.64
N THR A 386 36.16 -16.78 -1.93
CA THR A 386 36.15 -17.31 -3.30
C THR A 386 34.88 -16.91 -4.05
N PHE A 387 33.72 -16.89 -3.39
CA PHE A 387 32.48 -16.40 -4.02
C PHE A 387 32.56 -14.91 -4.33
N SER A 388 33.20 -14.11 -3.47
CA SER A 388 33.42 -12.68 -3.70
C SER A 388 34.37 -12.43 -4.88
N GLU A 389 35.42 -13.23 -5.03
CA GLU A 389 36.38 -13.13 -6.13
C GLU A 389 35.76 -13.56 -7.46
N ILE A 390 35.02 -14.68 -7.48
CA ILE A 390 34.27 -15.14 -8.66
C ILE A 390 33.22 -14.11 -9.06
N THR A 391 32.48 -13.57 -8.10
CA THR A 391 31.43 -12.57 -8.36
C THR A 391 32.04 -11.28 -8.91
N SER A 392 33.16 -10.81 -8.34
CA SER A 392 33.87 -9.63 -8.84
C SER A 392 34.41 -9.83 -10.25
N PHE A 393 34.89 -11.03 -10.58
CA PHE A 393 35.38 -11.38 -11.91
C PHE A 393 34.23 -11.44 -12.93
N ILE A 394 33.09 -12.04 -12.58
CA ILE A 394 31.91 -12.09 -13.46
C ILE A 394 31.39 -10.68 -13.74
N TYR A 395 31.37 -9.80 -12.74
CA TYR A 395 30.91 -8.41 -12.92
C TYR A 395 31.86 -7.57 -13.77
N SER A 396 33.18 -7.80 -13.74
CA SER A 396 34.10 -7.11 -14.66
C SER A 396 33.86 -7.54 -16.10
N GLU A 397 33.67 -8.84 -16.36
CA GLU A 397 33.57 -9.32 -17.74
C GLU A 397 32.21 -8.99 -18.37
N ILE A 398 31.14 -8.96 -17.57
CA ILE A 398 29.83 -8.45 -18.01
C ILE A 398 29.91 -6.95 -18.35
N SER A 399 30.72 -6.19 -17.62
CA SER A 399 30.95 -4.76 -17.90
C SER A 399 31.67 -4.56 -19.23
N ASP A 400 32.73 -5.34 -19.46
CA ASP A 400 33.54 -5.25 -20.68
C ASP A 400 32.77 -5.73 -21.92
N LEU A 401 31.95 -6.78 -21.80
CA LEU A 401 31.03 -7.22 -22.85
C LEU A 401 29.96 -6.16 -23.17
N ASN A 402 29.39 -5.50 -22.16
CA ASN A 402 28.43 -4.42 -22.37
C ASN A 402 29.07 -3.20 -23.04
N HIS A 403 30.33 -2.90 -22.73
CA HIS A 403 31.08 -1.83 -23.38
C HIS A 403 31.37 -2.16 -24.86
N MET A 404 31.62 -3.42 -25.21
CA MET A 404 31.79 -3.85 -26.62
C MET A 404 30.48 -3.81 -27.44
N LEU A 405 29.33 -4.02 -26.81
CA LEU A 405 28.02 -4.00 -27.48
C LEU A 405 27.38 -2.60 -27.60
N SER A 406 27.91 -1.62 -26.86
CA SER A 406 27.49 -0.21 -26.85
C SER A 406 27.43 0.47 -28.25
N PRO A 407 28.40 0.29 -29.16
CA PRO A 407 28.36 0.91 -30.49
C PRO A 407 27.20 0.41 -31.35
N TYR A 408 26.87 -0.88 -31.26
CA TYR A 408 25.77 -1.50 -32.01
C TYR A 408 24.39 -1.04 -31.53
N ARG A 409 24.26 -0.61 -30.26
CA ARG A 409 23.04 0.02 -29.72
C ARG A 409 22.85 1.48 -30.20
N LYS A 410 23.93 2.21 -30.49
CA LYS A 410 23.87 3.62 -30.92
C LYS A 410 23.38 3.79 -32.36
N GLU A 411 23.67 2.84 -33.25
CA GLU A 411 23.19 2.89 -34.65
C GLU A 411 21.68 2.65 -34.77
N SER A 412 21.06 1.96 -33.80
CA SER A 412 19.60 1.73 -33.79
C SER A 412 18.80 2.94 -33.27
N MET A 413 19.43 3.86 -32.53
CA MET A 413 18.75 4.98 -31.86
C MET A 413 18.90 6.35 -32.55
N SER A 414 19.77 6.49 -33.55
CA SER A 414 20.00 7.77 -34.25
C SER A 414 18.89 8.17 -35.24
N ALA A 415 17.91 7.30 -35.48
CA ALA A 415 16.87 7.51 -36.49
C ALA A 415 15.61 8.28 -36.02
N LEU A 416 15.50 8.68 -34.73
CA LEU A 416 14.29 9.33 -34.20
C LEU A 416 14.62 10.46 -33.22
N GLN A 417 14.82 11.68 -33.73
CA GLN A 417 14.54 12.92 -32.99
C GLN A 417 13.82 13.93 -33.91
N PRO A 418 12.95 14.79 -33.35
CA PRO A 418 13.25 16.21 -33.47
C PRO A 418 12.94 17.08 -32.24
N GLN A 419 13.47 18.30 -32.34
CA GLN A 419 13.66 19.43 -31.42
C GLN A 419 12.38 20.25 -31.12
N ASN A 420 12.25 20.79 -29.90
CA ASN A 420 12.14 22.25 -29.58
C ASN A 420 11.69 22.54 -28.14
N ASN A 421 12.31 23.56 -27.54
CA ASN A 421 12.36 23.91 -26.12
C ASN A 421 11.29 24.93 -25.66
N HIS A 422 9.98 24.68 -25.86
CA HIS A 422 8.95 25.58 -25.31
C HIS A 422 7.73 24.93 -24.60
N ASP A 423 7.74 23.62 -24.33
CA ASP A 423 6.57 22.89 -23.80
C ASP A 423 6.73 22.29 -22.37
N ILE A 424 7.40 22.98 -21.43
CA ILE A 424 7.67 22.42 -20.08
C ILE A 424 6.40 22.31 -19.18
N LEU A 425 5.23 22.77 -19.63
CA LEU A 425 3.95 22.59 -18.92
C LEU A 425 3.02 21.50 -19.51
N ASN A 426 3.48 20.67 -20.46
CA ASN A 426 2.62 19.71 -21.15
C ASN A 426 3.24 18.31 -21.38
N GLN A 427 4.02 17.77 -20.43
CA GLN A 427 4.35 16.33 -20.49
C GLN A 427 3.12 15.50 -20.11
N LYS A 428 2.39 15.03 -21.13
CA LYS A 428 1.37 13.97 -21.02
C LYS A 428 1.94 12.82 -20.18
N GLU A 429 1.31 12.53 -19.05
CA GLU A 429 1.60 11.33 -18.26
C GLU A 429 1.68 10.10 -19.19
N LYS A 430 2.80 9.37 -19.16
CA LYS A 430 2.96 8.11 -19.90
C LYS A 430 2.12 7.05 -19.22
N ILE A 431 0.83 7.02 -19.53
CA ILE A 431 -0.12 6.05 -18.98
C ILE A 431 0.03 4.72 -19.73
N LEU A 432 0.09 3.63 -18.98
CA LEU A 432 -0.01 2.27 -19.49
C LEU A 432 -1.30 1.64 -18.99
N LEU A 433 -2.15 1.19 -19.92
CA LEU A 433 -3.36 0.47 -19.55
C LEU A 433 -3.00 -0.99 -19.27
N VAL A 434 -3.45 -1.53 -18.15
CA VAL A 434 -3.13 -2.91 -17.75
C VAL A 434 -4.41 -3.73 -17.78
N ASP A 435 -4.44 -4.75 -18.62
CA ASP A 435 -5.50 -5.77 -18.58
C ASP A 435 -5.27 -6.67 -17.36
N THR A 436 -5.85 -6.26 -16.25
CA THR A 436 -5.55 -6.83 -14.93
C THR A 436 -6.11 -8.24 -14.83
N THR A 437 -7.25 -8.52 -15.46
CA THR A 437 -7.80 -9.87 -15.55
C THR A 437 -6.81 -10.78 -16.28
N ASN A 438 -6.29 -10.36 -17.43
CA ASN A 438 -5.35 -11.17 -18.19
C ASN A 438 -4.03 -11.39 -17.44
N ILE A 439 -3.48 -10.33 -16.84
CA ILE A 439 -2.18 -10.39 -16.17
C ILE A 439 -2.22 -11.23 -14.90
N LEU A 440 -3.25 -11.09 -14.05
CA LEU A 440 -3.33 -11.87 -12.81
C LEU A 440 -3.64 -13.35 -13.06
N ASN A 441 -4.22 -13.69 -14.23
CA ASN A 441 -4.46 -15.09 -14.60
C ASN A 441 -3.16 -15.86 -14.91
N LEU A 442 -2.02 -15.19 -15.07
CA LEU A 442 -0.73 -15.82 -15.39
C LEU A 442 -0.11 -16.55 -14.19
N ASP A 443 -0.35 -16.07 -12.97
CA ASP A 443 0.13 -16.68 -11.74
C ASP A 443 -1.00 -16.76 -10.70
N LYS A 444 -1.50 -17.98 -10.51
CA LYS A 444 -2.59 -18.32 -9.58
C LYS A 444 -2.05 -19.04 -8.36
N ASN A 445 -2.82 -19.01 -7.28
CA ASN A 445 -2.48 -19.85 -6.11
C ASN A 445 -2.79 -21.33 -6.38
N GLU A 446 -2.42 -22.21 -5.45
CA GLU A 446 -2.67 -23.65 -5.55
C GLU A 446 -4.16 -24.02 -5.69
N LYS A 447 -5.06 -23.10 -5.32
CA LYS A 447 -6.52 -23.25 -5.42
C LYS A 447 -7.09 -22.71 -6.74
N GLY A 448 -6.24 -22.19 -7.63
CA GLY A 448 -6.66 -21.61 -8.92
C GLY A 448 -7.24 -20.19 -8.81
N GLU A 449 -7.06 -19.51 -7.67
CA GLU A 449 -7.52 -18.14 -7.43
C GLU A 449 -6.43 -17.12 -7.82
N LEU A 450 -6.87 -15.92 -8.19
CA LEU A 450 -6.01 -14.81 -8.57
C LEU A 450 -5.40 -14.17 -7.31
N LYS A 451 -4.08 -14.07 -7.27
CA LYS A 451 -3.35 -13.51 -6.11
C LYS A 451 -3.43 -11.98 -6.11
N ILE A 452 -4.09 -11.38 -5.13
CA ILE A 452 -4.16 -9.91 -5.02
C ILE A 452 -2.80 -9.28 -4.76
N SER A 453 -1.88 -9.98 -4.10
CA SER A 453 -0.49 -9.53 -3.91
C SER A 453 0.24 -9.26 -5.24
N ASN A 454 -0.16 -9.92 -6.32
CA ASN A 454 0.47 -9.74 -7.63
C ASN A 454 0.12 -8.38 -8.26
N ILE A 455 -0.96 -7.72 -7.84
CA ILE A 455 -1.29 -6.36 -8.31
C ILE A 455 -0.18 -5.36 -7.95
N ALA A 456 0.43 -5.50 -6.77
CA ALA A 456 1.56 -4.66 -6.36
C ALA A 456 2.79 -4.90 -7.25
N LYS A 457 3.08 -6.17 -7.57
CA LYS A 457 4.21 -6.53 -8.45
C LYS A 457 4.03 -5.94 -9.86
N VAL A 458 2.82 -6.04 -10.41
CA VAL A 458 2.48 -5.45 -11.71
C VAL A 458 2.60 -3.93 -11.67
N HIS A 459 2.09 -3.31 -10.61
CA HIS A 459 2.17 -1.86 -10.41
C HIS A 459 3.64 -1.39 -10.38
N ASP A 460 4.46 -2.03 -9.56
CA ASP A 460 5.86 -1.65 -9.37
C ASP A 460 6.67 -1.86 -10.66
N ALA A 461 6.46 -2.97 -11.37
CA ALA A 461 7.12 -3.21 -12.66
C ALA A 461 6.75 -2.16 -13.72
N VAL A 462 5.48 -1.73 -13.77
CA VAL A 462 5.03 -0.68 -14.70
C VAL A 462 5.63 0.68 -14.35
N LEU A 463 5.76 1.00 -13.06
CA LEU A 463 6.42 2.22 -12.59
C LEU A 463 7.92 2.22 -12.91
N VAL A 464 8.61 1.08 -12.75
CA VAL A 464 10.04 0.93 -13.10
C VAL A 464 10.26 1.22 -14.59
N LEU A 465 9.36 0.79 -15.46
CA LEU A 465 9.37 1.14 -16.89
C LEU A 465 9.05 2.62 -17.19
N GLY A 466 8.73 3.43 -16.17
CA GLY A 466 8.43 4.85 -16.32
C GLY A 466 7.02 5.15 -16.82
N TYR A 467 6.08 4.22 -16.66
CA TYR A 467 4.66 4.43 -16.96
C TYR A 467 3.82 4.54 -15.68
N ILE A 468 2.68 5.23 -15.76
CA ILE A 468 1.65 5.22 -14.72
C ILE A 468 0.64 4.11 -15.05
N PRO A 469 0.48 3.07 -14.21
CA PRO A 469 -0.45 1.99 -14.47
C PRO A 469 -1.91 2.46 -14.30
N LYS A 470 -2.74 2.17 -15.29
CA LYS A 470 -4.21 2.23 -15.18
C LYS A 470 -4.79 0.84 -15.38
N MET A 471 -5.14 0.21 -14.28
CA MET A 471 -5.56 -1.19 -14.22
C MET A 471 -7.04 -1.33 -14.51
N TRP A 472 -7.39 -2.18 -15.48
CA TRP A 472 -8.78 -2.51 -15.83
C TRP A 472 -9.03 -4.00 -15.62
N ALA A 473 -10.13 -4.32 -14.95
CA ALA A 473 -10.51 -5.68 -14.61
C ALA A 473 -11.97 -5.99 -14.98
N ASP A 474 -12.22 -7.27 -15.25
CA ASP A 474 -13.54 -7.80 -15.53
C ASP A 474 -14.42 -7.73 -14.27
N ALA A 475 -15.73 -7.54 -14.49
CA ALA A 475 -16.71 -7.62 -13.41
C ALA A 475 -16.63 -8.95 -12.64
N SER A 476 -16.40 -10.06 -13.36
CA SER A 476 -16.32 -11.42 -12.81
C SER A 476 -15.10 -11.66 -11.91
N MET A 477 -14.06 -10.82 -11.99
CA MET A 477 -12.82 -10.99 -11.25
C MET A 477 -13.04 -10.98 -9.73
N ARG A 478 -14.05 -10.23 -9.24
CA ARG A 478 -14.46 -10.18 -7.82
C ARG A 478 -14.71 -11.55 -7.20
N HIS A 479 -15.15 -12.53 -8.00
CA HIS A 479 -15.48 -13.86 -7.51
C HIS A 479 -14.30 -14.84 -7.51
N HIS A 480 -13.18 -14.49 -8.15
CA HIS A 480 -12.07 -15.41 -8.48
C HIS A 480 -10.73 -15.01 -7.83
N VAL A 481 -10.73 -14.02 -6.92
CA VAL A 481 -9.55 -13.52 -6.21
C VAL A 481 -9.40 -14.19 -4.84
N ASP A 482 -8.15 -14.38 -4.41
CA ASP A 482 -7.79 -15.00 -3.12
C ASP A 482 -8.21 -14.14 -1.90
N ASN A 483 -8.25 -12.82 -2.06
CA ASN A 483 -8.64 -11.88 -1.01
C ASN A 483 -9.66 -10.83 -1.53
N LYS A 484 -10.94 -11.19 -1.49
CA LYS A 484 -12.05 -10.34 -1.93
C LYS A 484 -12.10 -8.98 -1.21
N LYS A 485 -11.86 -8.96 0.10
CA LYS A 485 -11.89 -7.72 0.90
C LYS A 485 -10.82 -6.73 0.48
N GLN A 486 -9.62 -7.21 0.17
CA GLN A 486 -8.54 -6.36 -0.33
C GLN A 486 -8.82 -5.88 -1.75
N TYR A 487 -9.41 -6.74 -2.59
CA TYR A 487 -9.80 -6.38 -3.94
C TYR A 487 -10.88 -5.28 -3.99
N GLU A 488 -11.93 -5.37 -3.16
CA GLU A 488 -12.97 -4.32 -3.09
C GLU A 488 -12.38 -2.97 -2.66
N LYS A 489 -11.42 -2.96 -1.72
CA LYS A 489 -10.71 -1.73 -1.34
C LYS A 489 -9.91 -1.12 -2.50
N LEU A 490 -9.37 -1.93 -3.41
CA LEU A 490 -8.65 -1.45 -4.59
C LEU A 490 -9.61 -0.85 -5.64
N LEU A 491 -10.84 -1.36 -5.69
CA LEU A 491 -11.93 -0.82 -6.52
C LEU A 491 -12.45 0.51 -5.96
N ASP A 492 -12.73 0.58 -4.66
CA ASP A 492 -13.22 1.79 -3.99
C ASP A 492 -12.25 2.97 -4.14
N ARG A 493 -10.95 2.68 -4.07
CA ARG A 493 -9.86 3.66 -4.22
C ARG A 493 -9.52 3.98 -5.69
N LYS A 494 -10.24 3.37 -6.65
CA LYS A 494 -10.03 3.54 -8.09
C LYS A 494 -8.60 3.21 -8.57
N ILE A 495 -7.91 2.34 -7.84
CA ILE A 495 -6.62 1.79 -8.25
C ILE A 495 -6.86 0.76 -9.37
N ILE A 496 -7.95 -0.01 -9.24
CA ILE A 496 -8.46 -0.89 -10.29
C ILE A 496 -9.80 -0.33 -10.76
N HIS A 497 -9.94 -0.22 -12.07
CA HIS A 497 -11.18 0.14 -12.72
C HIS A 497 -11.90 -1.12 -13.17
N GLN A 498 -13.12 -1.30 -12.70
CA GLN A 498 -13.95 -2.41 -13.13
C GLN A 498 -14.77 -2.05 -14.37
N THR A 499 -14.87 -2.99 -15.31
CA THR A 499 -15.80 -2.86 -16.43
C THR A 499 -17.26 -3.08 -16.03
N PRO A 500 -18.23 -2.50 -16.74
CA PRO A 500 -19.64 -2.82 -16.55
C PRO A 500 -19.93 -4.32 -16.64
N ALA A 501 -20.91 -4.78 -15.86
CA ALA A 501 -21.36 -6.17 -15.88
C ALA A 501 -21.74 -6.61 -17.31
N GLY A 502 -21.30 -7.81 -17.71
CA GLY A 502 -21.51 -8.34 -19.05
C GLY A 502 -20.54 -7.82 -20.13
N THR A 503 -19.54 -7.01 -19.76
CA THR A 503 -18.48 -6.54 -20.69
C THR A 503 -17.09 -6.96 -20.24
N LYS A 504 -16.25 -7.41 -21.18
CA LYS A 504 -14.86 -7.80 -20.93
C LYS A 504 -13.94 -6.58 -20.78
N ALA A 505 -12.87 -6.69 -19.99
CA ALA A 505 -11.80 -5.69 -19.89
C ALA A 505 -11.13 -5.46 -21.24
N ASP A 506 -10.96 -6.52 -22.05
CA ASP A 506 -10.34 -6.50 -23.36
C ASP A 506 -10.80 -5.33 -24.24
N ILE A 507 -12.12 -5.18 -24.42
CA ILE A 507 -12.68 -4.15 -25.31
C ILE A 507 -12.49 -2.74 -24.74
N TRP A 508 -12.51 -2.58 -23.41
CA TRP A 508 -12.32 -1.28 -22.75
C TRP A 508 -10.86 -0.85 -22.82
N VAL A 509 -9.92 -1.75 -22.53
CA VAL A 509 -8.49 -1.51 -22.65
C VAL A 509 -8.16 -1.09 -24.09
N LEU A 510 -8.63 -1.83 -25.09
CA LEU A 510 -8.37 -1.53 -26.51
C LEU A 510 -9.02 -0.20 -26.96
N LYS A 511 -10.26 0.08 -26.55
CA LYS A 511 -10.95 1.35 -26.89
C LYS A 511 -10.22 2.56 -26.30
N ILE A 512 -9.89 2.52 -25.01
CA ILE A 512 -9.21 3.63 -24.34
C ILE A 512 -7.79 3.79 -24.88
N ALA A 513 -7.06 2.69 -25.08
CA ALA A 513 -5.72 2.69 -25.67
C ALA A 513 -5.73 3.38 -27.04
N LYS A 514 -6.68 3.02 -27.90
CA LYS A 514 -6.78 3.60 -29.25
C LYS A 514 -7.23 5.06 -29.26
N GLN A 515 -8.21 5.41 -28.42
CA GLN A 515 -8.72 6.78 -28.32
C GLN A 515 -7.69 7.76 -27.73
N LYS A 516 -6.92 7.31 -26.74
CA LYS A 516 -5.96 8.16 -26.02
C LYS A 516 -4.51 8.00 -26.50
N ASN A 517 -4.28 7.08 -27.43
CA ASN A 517 -2.97 6.68 -27.93
C ASN A 517 -2.03 6.21 -26.80
N TYR A 518 -2.56 5.35 -25.92
CA TYR A 518 -1.78 4.71 -24.85
C TYR A 518 -1.34 3.32 -25.27
N LYS A 519 -0.17 2.89 -24.77
CA LYS A 519 0.22 1.49 -24.79
C LYS A 519 -0.60 0.70 -23.76
N PHE A 520 -0.63 -0.61 -23.91
CA PHE A 520 -1.30 -1.48 -22.96
C PHE A 520 -0.51 -2.76 -22.69
N LEU A 521 -0.66 -3.31 -21.49
CA LEU A 521 -0.01 -4.52 -21.02
C LEU A 521 -1.03 -5.66 -21.03
N ALA A 522 -0.79 -6.66 -21.87
CA ALA A 522 -1.60 -7.88 -21.97
C ALA A 522 -0.83 -8.99 -22.68
N ASN A 523 -0.92 -10.21 -22.17
CA ASN A 523 -0.40 -11.40 -22.84
C ASN A 523 -1.37 -11.96 -23.88
N ASP A 524 -2.67 -11.63 -23.79
CA ASP A 524 -3.63 -11.97 -24.85
C ASP A 524 -3.26 -11.28 -26.18
N LEU A 525 -3.47 -12.01 -27.26
CA LEU A 525 -3.32 -11.58 -28.63
C LEU A 525 -4.54 -10.83 -29.18
N TYR A 526 -5.63 -10.77 -28.42
CA TYR A 526 -6.92 -10.12 -28.73
C TYR A 526 -7.44 -10.50 -30.11
N LYS A 527 -7.38 -11.80 -30.45
CA LYS A 527 -7.64 -12.31 -31.81
C LYS A 527 -9.01 -11.88 -32.34
N GLU A 528 -10.03 -11.87 -31.47
CA GLU A 528 -11.40 -11.47 -31.80
C GLU A 528 -11.54 -9.98 -32.15
N TYR A 529 -10.69 -9.13 -31.58
CA TYR A 529 -10.73 -7.67 -31.77
C TYR A 529 -9.83 -7.17 -32.91
N ARG A 530 -9.02 -8.03 -33.53
CA ARG A 530 -8.08 -7.64 -34.60
C ARG A 530 -8.73 -7.04 -35.84
N LYS A 531 -9.96 -7.47 -36.17
CA LYS A 531 -10.72 -6.91 -37.30
C LYS A 531 -11.19 -5.48 -37.02
N GLU A 532 -11.55 -5.18 -35.77
CA GLU A 532 -12.08 -3.88 -35.35
C GLU A 532 -10.96 -2.87 -35.05
N PHE A 533 -9.91 -3.29 -34.34
CA PHE A 533 -8.85 -2.38 -33.87
C PHE A 533 -7.60 -2.40 -34.75
N GLY A 534 -7.44 -3.42 -35.60
CA GLY A 534 -6.28 -3.61 -36.48
C GLY A 534 -5.19 -4.47 -35.84
N LYS A 535 -4.83 -5.58 -36.49
CA LYS A 535 -3.80 -6.53 -36.02
C LYS A 535 -2.45 -5.87 -35.75
N GLU A 536 -2.00 -5.00 -36.66
CA GLU A 536 -0.71 -4.33 -36.57
C GLU A 536 -0.68 -3.33 -35.42
N TRP A 537 -1.74 -2.53 -35.27
CA TRP A 537 -1.87 -1.57 -34.17
C TRP A 537 -1.82 -2.25 -32.80
N ILE A 538 -2.56 -3.36 -32.62
CA ILE A 538 -2.52 -4.16 -31.39
C ILE A 538 -1.09 -4.66 -31.15
N SER A 539 -0.42 -5.19 -32.18
CA SER A 539 0.93 -5.75 -32.02
C SER A 539 1.99 -4.70 -31.66
N MET A 540 1.86 -3.47 -32.16
CA MET A 540 2.83 -2.39 -31.92
C MET A 540 2.64 -1.69 -30.56
N ASN A 541 1.41 -1.66 -30.04
CA ASN A 541 1.08 -0.93 -28.81
C ASN A 541 0.91 -1.83 -27.58
N ARG A 542 0.98 -3.15 -27.76
CA ARG A 542 0.90 -4.15 -26.69
C ARG A 542 2.27 -4.52 -26.16
N LEU A 543 2.45 -4.34 -24.86
CA LEU A 543 3.53 -4.93 -24.08
C LEU A 543 3.08 -6.28 -23.54
N THR A 544 4.04 -7.19 -23.37
CA THR A 544 3.82 -8.53 -22.82
C THR A 544 4.64 -8.71 -21.55
N CYS A 545 4.37 -9.72 -20.76
CA CYS A 545 5.09 -10.00 -19.52
C CYS A 545 5.23 -11.49 -19.26
N VAL A 546 6.08 -11.85 -18.31
CA VAL A 546 6.23 -13.20 -17.78
C VAL A 546 6.28 -13.15 -16.25
N TYR A 547 5.73 -14.19 -15.62
CA TYR A 547 6.02 -14.48 -14.22
C TYR A 547 7.10 -15.54 -14.19
N ASP A 548 8.23 -15.24 -13.56
CA ASP A 548 9.36 -16.15 -13.42
C ASP A 548 9.87 -16.12 -11.99
N GLU A 549 9.95 -17.29 -11.34
CA GLU A 549 10.42 -17.48 -9.96
C GLU A 549 9.84 -16.52 -8.89
N GLY A 550 8.64 -15.97 -9.13
CA GLY A 550 7.97 -15.04 -8.23
C GLY A 550 8.12 -13.56 -8.60
N ASP A 551 8.93 -13.25 -9.61
CA ASP A 551 9.09 -11.91 -10.17
C ASP A 551 8.17 -11.69 -11.38
N PHE A 552 7.82 -10.42 -11.61
CA PHE A 552 6.98 -10.00 -12.73
C PHE A 552 7.79 -9.13 -13.70
N ILE A 553 8.08 -9.67 -14.88
CA ILE A 553 8.96 -9.03 -15.85
C ILE A 553 8.13 -8.63 -17.07
N ILE A 554 8.20 -7.35 -17.45
CA ILE A 554 7.56 -6.84 -18.66
C ILE A 554 8.60 -6.83 -19.79
N LEU A 555 8.22 -7.42 -20.92
CA LEU A 555 9.03 -7.53 -22.13
C LEU A 555 8.68 -6.36 -23.06
N GLU A 556 9.61 -5.40 -23.17
CA GLU A 556 9.56 -4.40 -24.25
C GLU A 556 10.09 -5.02 -25.56
N LYS A 557 9.45 -4.68 -26.67
CA LYS A 557 9.80 -5.15 -28.02
C LYS A 557 10.63 -4.13 -28.77
#